data_AF-A0A0N5DB61-F1
#
_entry.id   AF-A0A0N5DB61-F1
#
_cell.length_a   1.000
_cell.length_b   1.000
_cell.length_c   1.000
_cell.angle_alpha   90.00
_cell.angle_beta   90.00
_cell.angle_gamma   90.00
#
_symmetry.space_group_name_H-M   'P 1'
#
loop_
_entity.id
_entity.type
_entity.pdbx_description
1 polymer ?
#
loop_
_entity_poly.entity_id
_entity_poly.type
_entity_poly.pdbx_seq_one_letter_code
_entity_poly.pdbx_strand_id
1 'polypeptide(L)'
;LKVIQFSKLKTVQVNAQNYLISNSYKLIISFRWNNRPYYWDSSYYKSNKYGSHMCHVHVDPNDEDLGKVYFQDGTRPKELVWSCNYDEYCCGYECCN
;
A
#
# COMPACT_ATOMS: atom_id res chain seq x y z
N LEU A 1 -12.29 -12.11 -1.46
CA LEU A 1 -11.23 -11.18 -1.04
C LEU A 1 -11.46 -9.85 -1.73
N LYS A 2 -11.45 -8.72 -1.02
CA LYS A 2 -11.52 -7.39 -1.65
C LYS A 2 -10.13 -6.98 -2.09
N VAL A 3 -9.99 -6.64 -3.36
CA VAL A 3 -8.74 -6.16 -3.95
C VAL A 3 -8.66 -4.63 -3.78
N ILE A 4 -7.46 -4.11 -3.48
CA ILE A 4 -7.23 -2.66 -3.48
C ILE A 4 -7.36 -2.17 -4.93
N GLN A 5 -8.38 -1.39 -5.23
CA GLN A 5 -8.53 -0.77 -6.55
C GLN A 5 -7.59 0.44 -6.66
N PHE A 6 -6.33 0.19 -7.02
CA PHE A 6 -5.28 1.21 -7.12
C PHE A 6 -5.66 2.37 -8.05
N SER A 7 -6.42 2.11 -9.12
CA SER A 7 -6.96 3.14 -10.03
C SER A 7 -7.85 4.19 -9.35
N LYS A 8 -8.39 3.90 -8.16
CA LYS A 8 -9.27 4.82 -7.41
C LYS A 8 -8.54 5.59 -6.32
N LEU A 9 -7.27 5.29 -6.07
CA LEU A 9 -6.49 6.00 -5.07
C LEU A 9 -6.05 7.35 -5.63
N LYS A 10 -6.31 8.43 -4.90
CA LYS A 10 -5.98 9.82 -5.32
C LYS A 10 -4.50 10.01 -5.67
N THR A 11 -3.63 9.19 -5.10
CA THR A 11 -2.18 9.26 -5.25
C THR A 11 -1.63 8.44 -6.42
N VAL A 12 -2.50 7.67 -7.07
CA VAL A 12 -2.16 6.77 -8.18
C VAL A 12 -2.74 7.34 -9.46
N GLN A 13 -1.89 7.49 -10.47
CA GLN A 13 -2.28 7.81 -11.84
C GLN A 13 -2.24 6.52 -12.66
N VAL A 14 -3.19 6.34 -13.58
CA VAL A 14 -3.21 5.17 -14.46
C VAL A 14 -2.60 5.55 -15.81
N ASN A 15 -1.60 4.80 -16.27
CA ASN A 15 -1.02 4.97 -17.61
C ASN A 15 -0.78 3.58 -18.24
N ALA A 16 -1.31 3.35 -19.44
CA ALA A 16 -1.00 2.18 -20.28
C ALA A 16 -0.82 0.86 -19.48
N GLN A 17 -1.91 0.41 -18.84
CA GLN A 17 -1.98 -0.77 -17.96
C GLN A 17 -1.20 -0.74 -16.64
N ASN A 18 -0.44 0.32 -16.33
CA ASN A 18 0.32 0.47 -15.09
C ASN A 18 -0.26 1.54 -14.15
N TYR A 19 0.06 1.39 -12.86
CA TYR A 19 -0.26 2.33 -11.77
C TYR A 19 0.98 3.12 -11.39
N LEU A 20 0.97 4.42 -11.67
CA LEU A 20 2.05 5.34 -11.35
C LEU A 20 1.74 6.07 -10.04
N ILE A 21 2.61 5.93 -9.04
CA ILE A 21 2.57 6.74 -7.82
C ILE A 21 3.11 8.13 -8.19
N SER A 22 2.23 9.13 -8.32
CA SER A 22 2.60 10.45 -8.86
C SER A 22 3.38 11.30 -7.85
N ASN A 23 4.55 11.80 -8.24
CA ASN A 23 5.51 12.52 -7.39
C ASN A 23 5.29 14.03 -7.34
N SER A 24 4.02 14.46 -7.27
CA SER A 24 3.70 15.88 -7.11
C SER A 24 4.01 16.30 -5.67
N TYR A 25 5.28 16.63 -5.46
CA TYR A 25 5.92 17.34 -4.34
C TYR A 25 5.84 16.64 -2.96
N LYS A 26 7.00 16.12 -2.52
CA LYS A 26 7.40 15.83 -1.14
C LYS A 26 6.79 14.61 -0.40
N LEU A 27 5.65 14.03 -0.75
CA LEU A 27 4.90 13.25 0.27
C LEU A 27 3.94 12.16 -0.27
N ILE A 28 4.39 11.19 -1.06
CA ILE A 28 3.56 9.99 -1.33
C ILE A 28 4.27 8.70 -0.96
N ILE A 29 4.56 8.60 0.33
CA ILE A 29 5.03 7.40 1.05
C ILE A 29 3.87 6.55 1.58
N SER A 30 2.63 7.05 1.44
CA SER A 30 1.44 6.43 2.00
C SER A 30 0.16 6.78 1.24
N PHE A 31 -0.86 5.93 1.36
CA PHE A 31 -2.23 6.20 0.91
C PHE A 31 -3.24 5.72 1.95
N ARG A 32 -4.52 6.05 1.76
CA ARG A 32 -5.61 5.54 2.61
C ARG A 32 -6.51 4.59 1.83
N TRP A 33 -6.79 3.43 2.41
CA TRP A 33 -7.76 2.47 1.91
C TRP A 33 -8.53 1.87 3.08
N ASN A 34 -9.85 1.68 2.95
CA ASN A 34 -10.73 1.26 4.06
C ASN A 34 -10.52 2.05 5.36
N ASN A 35 -10.35 3.38 5.25
CA ASN A 35 -10.04 4.29 6.36
C ASN A 35 -8.77 3.95 7.17
N ARG A 36 -7.83 3.23 6.57
CA ARG A 36 -6.57 2.80 7.17
C ARG A 36 -5.39 3.34 6.36
N PRO A 37 -4.31 3.81 7.01
CA PRO A 37 -3.10 4.21 6.31
C PRO A 37 -2.31 2.98 5.85
N TYR A 38 -1.82 3.05 4.62
CA TYR A 38 -0.91 2.09 4.00
C TYR A 38 0.35 2.80 3.56
N TYR A 39 1.49 2.14 3.62
CA TYR A 39 2.82 2.70 3.35
C TYR A 39 3.58 1.83 2.34
N TRP A 40 4.24 2.45 1.37
CA TRP A 40 5.00 1.74 0.33
C TRP A 40 6.42 1.32 0.75
N ASP A 41 6.77 1.59 2.01
CA ASP A 41 8.03 1.19 2.65
C ASP A 41 7.84 1.29 4.18
N SER A 42 8.37 0.31 4.91
CA SER A 42 8.32 0.24 6.38
C SER A 42 9.09 1.36 7.06
N SER A 43 10.07 1.99 6.41
CA SER A 43 10.76 3.19 6.94
C SER A 43 9.82 4.38 7.12
N TYR A 44 8.69 4.40 6.40
CA TYR A 44 7.66 5.43 6.52
C TYR A 44 6.53 5.03 7.46
N TYR A 45 6.53 3.77 7.92
CA TYR A 45 5.53 3.26 8.84
C TYR A 45 5.62 4.02 10.16
N LYS A 46 4.53 4.72 10.49
CA LYS A 46 4.34 5.31 11.80
C LYS A 46 3.48 4.35 12.59
N SER A 47 4.08 3.66 13.57
CA SER A 47 3.31 2.85 14.53
C SER A 47 2.27 3.76 15.18
N ASN A 48 1.00 3.56 14.84
CA ASN A 48 0.00 4.62 15.01
C ASN A 48 -0.97 4.35 16.17
N LYS A 49 -0.81 3.28 16.95
CA LYS A 49 -1.71 2.97 18.07
C LYS A 49 -1.13 1.94 19.05
N TYR A 50 -1.35 2.17 20.34
CA TYR A 50 -1.20 1.12 21.35
C TYR A 50 -2.11 -0.07 21.01
N GLY A 51 -1.53 -1.26 20.94
CA GLY A 51 -2.25 -2.51 20.62
C GLY A 51 -2.37 -2.83 19.12
N SER A 52 -1.99 -1.93 18.21
CA SER A 52 -1.96 -2.30 16.78
C SER A 52 -0.67 -3.06 16.44
N HIS A 53 -0.76 -4.07 15.58
CA HIS A 53 0.41 -4.76 15.03
C HIS A 53 0.58 -4.46 13.54
N MET A 54 1.82 -4.58 13.06
CA MET A 54 2.17 -4.28 11.68
C MET A 54 1.91 -5.49 10.79
N CYS A 55 1.18 -5.26 9.71
CA CYS A 55 1.04 -6.19 8.59
C CYS A 55 1.86 -5.68 7.41
N HIS A 56 2.41 -6.60 6.64
CA HIS A 56 3.16 -6.27 5.44
C HIS A 56 3.00 -7.37 4.40
N VAL A 57 3.17 -6.99 3.14
CA VAL A 57 3.35 -7.91 2.02
C VAL A 57 4.55 -7.47 1.21
N HIS A 58 5.28 -8.45 0.69
CA HIS A 58 6.26 -8.20 -0.33
C HIS A 58 5.56 -7.94 -1.66
N VAL A 59 6.04 -6.97 -2.42
CA VAL A 59 5.53 -6.71 -3.77
C VAL A 59 6.25 -7.67 -4.73
N ASP A 60 5.55 -8.72 -5.15
CA ASP A 60 6.03 -9.57 -6.25
C ASP A 60 5.85 -8.82 -7.59
N PRO A 61 6.90 -8.66 -8.41
CA PRO A 61 6.80 -8.04 -9.73
C PRO A 61 5.80 -8.74 -10.67
N ASN A 62 5.48 -10.02 -10.42
CA ASN A 62 4.52 -10.81 -11.18
C ASN A 62 3.11 -10.77 -10.57
N ASP A 63 2.90 -10.10 -9.43
CA ASP A 63 1.58 -9.92 -8.86
C ASP A 63 0.68 -9.13 -9.83
N GLU A 64 -0.53 -9.64 -10.04
CA GLU A 64 -1.46 -9.07 -11.03
C GLU A 64 -1.86 -7.63 -10.72
N ASP A 65 -1.83 -7.23 -9.44
CA ASP A 65 -2.25 -5.92 -8.97
C ASP A 65 -1.02 -5.06 -8.59
N LEU A 66 -0.20 -5.53 -7.65
CA LEU A 66 0.95 -4.82 -7.10
C LEU A 66 2.15 -4.79 -8.06
N GLY A 67 2.33 -5.80 -8.93
CA GLY A 67 3.41 -5.85 -9.91
C GLY A 67 3.31 -4.74 -10.98
N LYS A 68 2.12 -4.16 -11.13
CA LYS A 68 1.84 -3.02 -12.02
C LYS A 68 2.05 -1.66 -11.36
N VAL A 69 2.47 -1.62 -10.09
CA VAL A 69 2.71 -0.38 -9.36
C VAL A 69 4.16 0.07 -9.55
N TYR A 70 4.33 1.31 -9.97
CA TYR A 70 5.63 1.94 -10.16
C TYR A 70 5.63 3.33 -9.53
N PHE A 71 6.77 3.72 -8.99
CA PHE A 71 7.07 5.12 -8.73
C PHE A 71 7.29 5.86 -10.06
N GLN A 72 7.15 7.18 -10.05
CA GLN A 72 7.35 8.00 -11.24
C GLN A 72 8.76 7.93 -11.82
N ASP A 73 9.76 7.60 -11.01
CA ASP A 73 11.13 7.35 -11.48
C ASP A 73 11.29 5.97 -12.17
N GLY A 74 10.21 5.20 -12.29
CA GLY A 74 10.18 3.87 -12.90
C GLY A 74 10.60 2.74 -11.96
N THR A 75 10.99 3.05 -10.72
CA THR A 75 11.28 2.02 -9.71
C THR A 75 9.99 1.41 -9.17
N ARG A 76 10.08 0.19 -8.62
CA ARG A 76 8.93 -0.50 -8.02
C ARG A 76 8.99 -0.42 -6.48
N PRO A 77 7.84 -0.30 -5.80
CA PRO A 77 7.80 -0.56 -4.36
C PRO A 77 8.21 -2.00 -4.08
N LYS A 78 8.90 -2.21 -2.96
CA LYS A 78 9.33 -3.55 -2.52
C LYS A 78 8.35 -4.18 -1.54
N GLU A 79 7.56 -3.36 -0.86
CA GLU A 79 6.62 -3.80 0.14
C GLU A 79 5.42 -2.85 0.22
N LEU A 80 4.37 -3.35 0.86
CA LEU A 80 3.22 -2.57 1.28
C LEU A 80 2.95 -2.89 2.75
N VAL A 81 2.84 -1.87 3.58
CA VAL A 81 2.77 -1.99 5.05
C VAL A 81 1.54 -1.27 5.59
N TRP A 82 0.85 -1.86 6.56
CA TRP A 82 -0.28 -1.27 7.27
C TRP A 82 -0.34 -1.77 8.73
N SER A 83 -1.28 -1.26 9.52
CA SER A 83 -1.51 -1.74 10.88
C SER A 83 -2.88 -2.41 11.00
N CYS A 84 -2.97 -3.57 11.64
CA CYS A 84 -4.24 -4.14 12.11
C CYS A 84 -4.40 -3.92 13.62
N ASN A 85 -5.65 -3.96 14.10
CA ASN A 85 -5.95 -3.84 15.53
C ASN A 85 -5.42 -5.06 16.31
N TYR A 86 -5.47 -5.00 17.64
CA TYR A 86 -4.95 -6.06 18.51
C TYR A 86 -5.64 -7.42 18.32
N ASP A 87 -6.94 -7.38 18.04
CA ASP A 87 -7.85 -8.52 17.87
C ASP A 87 -8.00 -8.98 16.41
N GLU A 88 -7.40 -8.24 15.48
CA GLU A 88 -7.38 -8.58 14.05
C GLU A 88 -6.14 -9.44 13.72
N TYR A 89 -6.10 -10.05 12.53
CA TYR A 89 -4.90 -10.63 11.93
C TYR A 89 -4.74 -10.19 10.46
N CYS A 90 -3.51 -10.26 9.95
CA CYS A 90 -3.19 -9.93 8.56
C CYS A 90 -3.78 -10.95 7.59
N CYS A 91 -4.61 -10.53 6.64
CA CYS A 91 -5.22 -11.41 5.64
C CYS A 91 -5.16 -10.76 4.24
N GLY A 92 -4.17 -11.16 3.45
CA GLY A 92 -3.89 -10.52 2.16
C GLY A 92 -3.56 -9.04 2.36
N TYR A 93 -4.40 -8.16 1.83
CA TYR A 93 -4.27 -6.70 1.99
C TYR A 93 -5.18 -6.11 3.08
N GLU A 94 -5.94 -6.95 3.81
CA GLU A 94 -6.92 -6.54 4.80
C GLU A 94 -6.52 -6.95 6.23
N CYS A 95 -7.36 -6.55 7.18
CA CYS A 95 -7.38 -7.06 8.54
C CYS A 95 -8.65 -7.91 8.70
N CYS A 96 -8.51 -9.13 9.20
CA CYS A 96 -9.63 -10.06 9.45
C CYS A 96 -9.73 -10.39 10.94
N ASN A 97 -10.90 -10.91 11.35
CA ASN A 97 -11.18 -11.44 12.69
C ASN A 97 -11.49 -12.93 12.61
#